data_AF-A0A417CM29-F1
#
_entry.id   AF-A0A417CM29-F1
#
_cell.length_a   1.000
_cell.length_b   1.000
_cell.length_c   1.000
_cell.angle_alpha   90.00
_cell.angle_beta   90.00
_cell.angle_gamma   90.00
#
_symmetry.space_group_name_H-M   'P 1'
#
loop_
_entity.id
_entity.type
_entity.pdbx_description
1 polymer ?
#
loop_
_entity_poly.entity_id
_entity_poly.type
_entity_poly.pdbx_seq_one_letter_code
_entity_poly.pdbx_strand_id
1 'polypeptide(L)'
;MEEVLKNLTSEQQQKFNQVSAELKYLTDTQWKAVYGLCPMTQDIFNGIQLERLKIGDELEPTALEVFLKYPEFALPYSDCLEKAIETLQSDTGTSENSAIISEDVYEKIQCVVKESFPYIFN
;
A
#
# COMPACT_ATOMS: atom_id res chain seq x y z
N MET A 1 -7.48 -12.03 -27.74
CA MET A 1 -7.08 -11.64 -26.36
C MET A 1 -8.06 -12.18 -25.33
N GLU A 2 -9.38 -12.03 -25.54
CA GLU A 2 -10.42 -12.57 -24.65
C GLU A 2 -10.38 -14.10 -24.46
N GLU A 3 -10.05 -14.87 -25.49
CA GLU A 3 -10.05 -16.35 -25.42
C GLU A 3 -8.86 -16.92 -24.62
N VAL A 4 -7.75 -16.19 -24.58
CA VAL A 4 -6.54 -16.58 -23.82
C VAL A 4 -6.74 -16.32 -22.33
N LEU A 5 -7.40 -15.22 -21.97
CA LEU A 5 -7.71 -14.91 -20.56
C LEU A 5 -8.75 -15.88 -19.98
N LYS A 6 -9.66 -16.43 -20.80
CA LYS A 6 -10.69 -17.39 -20.35
C LYS A 6 -10.16 -18.79 -20.02
N ASN A 7 -8.95 -19.13 -20.48
CA ASN A 7 -8.34 -20.46 -20.30
C ASN A 7 -7.22 -20.46 -19.25
N LEU A 8 -7.09 -19.40 -18.45
CA LEU A 8 -6.11 -19.37 -17.38
C LEU A 8 -6.49 -20.33 -16.25
N THR A 9 -5.49 -21.00 -15.69
CA THR A 9 -5.65 -21.68 -14.40
C THR A 9 -5.93 -20.64 -13.31
N SER A 10 -6.51 -21.07 -12.19
CA SER A 10 -6.78 -20.16 -11.06
C SER A 10 -5.53 -19.42 -10.57
N GLU A 11 -4.38 -20.09 -10.55
CA GLU A 11 -3.10 -19.47 -10.17
C GLU A 11 -2.66 -18.40 -11.17
N GLN A 12 -2.78 -18.67 -12.47
CA GLN A 12 -2.46 -17.69 -13.51
C GLN A 12 -3.42 -16.50 -13.49
N GLN A 13 -4.71 -16.74 -13.25
CA GLN A 13 -5.70 -15.69 -13.11
C GLN A 13 -5.40 -14.80 -11.90
N GLN A 14 -5.00 -15.40 -10.77
CA GLN A 14 -4.61 -14.65 -9.58
C GLN A 14 -3.38 -13.79 -9.84
N LYS A 15 -2.32 -14.36 -10.45
CA LYS A 15 -1.12 -13.61 -10.84
C LYS A 15 -1.45 -12.47 -11.82
N PHE A 16 -2.32 -12.73 -12.79
CA PHE A 16 -2.76 -11.69 -13.73
C PHE A 16 -3.52 -10.57 -13.01
N ASN A 17 -4.44 -10.90 -12.12
CA ASN A 17 -5.20 -9.92 -11.34
C ASN A 17 -4.27 -9.07 -10.46
N GLN A 18 -3.29 -9.72 -9.80
CA GLN A 18 -2.27 -9.03 -9.01
C GLN A 18 -1.49 -8.04 -9.88
N VAL A 19 -0.89 -8.49 -10.99
CA VAL A 19 -0.15 -7.61 -11.92
C VAL A 19 -1.03 -6.48 -12.44
N SER A 20 -2.30 -6.76 -12.73
CA SER A 20 -3.25 -5.75 -13.20
C SER A 20 -3.55 -4.69 -12.13
N ALA A 21 -3.70 -5.09 -10.87
CA ALA A 21 -3.92 -4.15 -9.76
C ALA A 21 -2.66 -3.31 -9.51
N GLU A 22 -1.50 -3.95 -9.50
CA GLU A 22 -0.21 -3.29 -9.37
C GLU A 22 -0.01 -2.21 -10.44
N LEU A 23 -0.23 -2.53 -11.71
CA LEU A 23 -0.09 -1.56 -12.81
C LEU A 23 -1.13 -0.44 -12.77
N LYS A 24 -2.29 -0.67 -12.13
CA LYS A 24 -3.37 0.31 -12.04
C LYS A 24 -3.13 1.32 -10.92
N TYR A 25 -2.59 0.88 -9.79
CA TYR A 25 -2.54 1.69 -8.57
C TYR A 25 -1.11 2.08 -8.15
N LEU A 26 -0.10 1.28 -8.49
CA LEU A 26 1.29 1.60 -8.14
C LEU A 26 1.91 2.54 -9.17
N THR A 27 2.77 3.43 -8.68
CA THR A 27 3.68 4.19 -9.53
C THR A 27 4.72 3.26 -10.17
N ASP A 28 5.32 3.70 -11.28
CA ASP A 28 6.40 2.94 -11.97
C ASP A 28 7.56 2.60 -11.02
N THR A 29 7.96 3.51 -10.13
CA THR A 29 9.03 3.26 -9.14
C THR A 29 8.63 2.22 -8.11
N GLN A 30 7.40 2.28 -7.58
CA GLN A 30 6.90 1.27 -6.64
C GLN A 30 6.81 -0.11 -7.30
N TRP A 31 6.26 -0.15 -8.52
CA TRP A 31 6.18 -1.38 -9.30
C TRP A 31 7.58 -1.97 -9.55
N LYS A 32 8.55 -1.16 -10.00
CA LYS A 32 9.94 -1.60 -10.18
C LYS A 32 10.56 -2.15 -8.88
N ALA A 33 10.30 -1.54 -7.74
CA ALA A 33 10.84 -1.98 -6.45
C ALA A 33 10.25 -3.32 -5.98
N VAL A 34 8.95 -3.56 -6.21
CA VAL A 34 8.28 -4.85 -5.94
C VAL A 34 9.02 -5.97 -6.68
N TYR A 35 9.28 -5.77 -7.97
CA TYR A 35 9.98 -6.73 -8.83
C TYR A 35 11.51 -6.69 -8.70
N GLY A 36 12.08 -5.91 -7.77
CA GLY A 36 13.52 -5.84 -7.51
C GLY A 36 14.34 -5.20 -8.64
N LEU A 37 13.70 -4.43 -9.52
CA LEU A 37 14.34 -3.66 -10.60
C LEU A 37 14.97 -2.37 -10.07
N CYS A 38 14.57 -1.92 -8.88
CA CYS A 38 15.27 -0.92 -8.09
C CYS A 38 15.22 -1.28 -6.59
N PRO A 39 16.08 -0.69 -5.75
CA PRO A 39 16.06 -0.94 -4.31
C PRO A 39 14.73 -0.50 -3.68
N MET A 40 14.21 -1.31 -2.76
CA MET A 40 13.13 -0.87 -1.88
C MET A 40 13.69 0.15 -0.86
N THR A 41 12.97 1.24 -0.67
CA THR A 41 13.25 2.23 0.38
C THR A 41 12.06 2.33 1.32
N GLN A 42 12.26 2.94 2.50
CA GLN A 42 11.17 3.22 3.44
C GLN A 42 10.03 3.98 2.74
N ASP A 43 10.35 4.92 1.86
CA ASP A 43 9.36 5.77 1.16
C ASP A 43 8.50 4.95 0.21
N ILE A 44 9.13 4.07 -0.57
CA ILE A 44 8.44 3.20 -1.52
C ILE A 44 7.57 2.21 -0.74
N PHE A 45 8.11 1.63 0.34
CA PHE A 45 7.38 0.73 1.23
C PHE A 45 6.14 1.41 1.80
N ASN A 46 6.31 2.58 2.43
CA ASN A 46 5.22 3.36 3.02
C ASN A 46 4.17 3.70 1.98
N GLY A 47 4.58 4.12 0.77
CA GLY A 47 3.67 4.44 -0.31
C GLY A 47 2.82 3.24 -0.73
N ILE A 48 3.41 2.03 -0.83
CA ILE A 48 2.67 0.82 -1.19
C ILE A 48 1.65 0.47 -0.09
N GLN A 49 2.05 0.54 1.19
CA GLN A 49 1.15 0.25 2.31
C GLN A 49 0.01 1.28 2.43
N LEU A 50 0.28 2.56 2.13
CA LEU A 50 -0.73 3.60 2.05
C LEU A 50 -1.72 3.35 0.89
N GLU A 51 -1.23 3.03 -0.31
CA GLU A 51 -2.11 2.68 -1.42
C GLU A 51 -3.00 1.47 -1.06
N ARG A 52 -2.46 0.47 -0.36
CA ARG A 52 -3.27 -0.64 0.17
C ARG A 52 -4.35 -0.17 1.13
N LEU A 53 -4.08 0.79 2.02
CA LEU A 53 -5.10 1.31 2.94
C LEU A 53 -6.26 1.99 2.20
N LYS A 54 -5.98 2.65 1.08
CA LYS A 54 -6.98 3.31 0.24
C LYS A 54 -7.76 2.34 -0.66
N ILE A 55 -7.06 1.40 -1.29
CA ILE A 55 -7.61 0.51 -2.31
C ILE A 55 -8.22 -0.77 -1.69
N GLY A 56 -7.63 -1.28 -0.61
CA GLY A 56 -8.05 -2.51 0.05
C GLY A 56 -7.59 -3.78 -0.67
N ASP A 57 -8.50 -4.75 -0.78
CA ASP A 57 -8.21 -6.15 -1.15
C ASP A 57 -7.52 -6.33 -2.51
N GLU A 58 -7.74 -5.42 -3.48
CA GLU A 58 -7.09 -5.51 -4.80
C GLU A 58 -5.56 -5.39 -4.70
N LEU A 59 -5.05 -4.65 -3.72
CA LEU A 59 -3.61 -4.45 -3.50
C LEU A 59 -3.04 -5.31 -2.37
N GLU A 60 -3.89 -5.98 -1.59
CA GLU A 60 -3.50 -6.78 -0.43
C GLU A 60 -2.40 -7.81 -0.75
N PRO A 61 -2.48 -8.61 -1.84
CA PRO A 61 -1.45 -9.61 -2.12
C PRO A 61 -0.06 -8.99 -2.29
N THR A 62 0.04 -7.89 -3.06
CA THR A 62 1.30 -7.19 -3.30
C THR A 62 1.82 -6.52 -2.03
N ALA A 63 0.94 -5.85 -1.28
CA ALA A 63 1.32 -5.16 -0.05
C ALA A 63 1.83 -6.16 1.01
N LEU A 64 1.18 -7.32 1.14
CA LEU A 64 1.61 -8.39 2.02
C LEU A 64 2.96 -8.98 1.59
N GLU A 65 3.16 -9.21 0.29
CA GLU A 65 4.45 -9.69 -0.24
C GLU A 65 5.59 -8.71 0.10
N VAL A 66 5.37 -7.42 -0.13
CA VAL A 66 6.33 -6.36 0.20
C VAL A 66 6.60 -6.30 1.70
N PHE A 67 5.56 -6.41 2.53
CA PHE A 67 5.68 -6.43 3.99
C PHE A 67 6.56 -7.58 4.48
N LEU A 68 6.35 -8.79 3.95
CA LEU A 68 7.11 -9.97 4.32
C LEU A 68 8.55 -9.94 3.81
N LYS A 69 8.78 -9.32 2.66
CA LYS A 69 10.10 -9.25 2.02
C LYS A 69 11.01 -8.19 2.64
N TYR A 70 10.44 -7.10 3.16
CA TYR A 70 11.18 -5.97 3.72
C TYR A 70 10.71 -5.62 5.14
N PRO A 71 10.82 -6.55 6.11
CA PRO A 71 10.35 -6.34 7.48
C PRO A 71 11.08 -5.20 8.20
N GLU A 72 12.28 -4.83 7.76
CA GLU A 72 13.05 -3.70 8.30
C GLU A 72 12.30 -2.36 8.19
N PHE A 73 11.41 -2.21 7.21
CA PHE A 73 10.62 -1.00 7.01
C PHE A 73 9.26 -1.04 7.73
N ALA A 74 8.85 -2.21 8.23
CA ALA A 74 7.54 -2.40 8.85
C ALA A 74 7.41 -1.67 10.19
N LEU A 75 8.45 -1.72 11.04
CA LEU A 75 8.41 -1.06 12.36
C LEU A 75 8.29 0.47 12.23
N PRO A 76 9.15 1.17 11.47
CA PRO A 76 9.01 2.61 11.29
C PRO A 76 7.67 3.01 10.67
N TYR A 77 7.14 2.22 9.74
CA TYR A 77 5.82 2.44 9.16
C TYR A 77 4.71 2.33 10.21
N SER A 78 4.74 1.27 11.03
CA SER A 78 3.77 1.04 12.11
C SER A 78 3.75 2.19 13.11
N ASP A 79 4.92 2.64 13.57
CA ASP A 79 5.03 3.76 14.51
C ASP A 79 4.40 5.05 13.95
N CYS A 80 4.52 5.28 12.64
CA CYS A 80 3.93 6.45 11.99
C CYS A 80 2.42 6.30 11.80
N LEU A 81 1.95 5.10 11.46
CA LEU A 81 0.53 4.80 11.33
C LEU A 81 -0.19 4.92 12.67
N GLU A 82 0.41 4.44 13.76
CA GLU A 82 -0.12 4.55 15.12
C GLU A 82 -0.30 6.03 15.52
N LYS A 83 0.75 6.84 15.37
CA LYS A 83 0.67 8.29 15.62
C LYS A 83 -0.41 9.00 14.79
N ALA A 84 -0.54 8.60 13.53
CA ALA A 84 -1.56 9.14 12.65
C ALA A 84 -2.98 8.81 13.16
N ILE A 85 -3.20 7.57 13.59
CA ILE A 85 -4.47 7.11 14.16
C ILE A 85 -4.76 7.80 15.50
N GLU A 86 -3.78 7.94 16.39
CA GLU A 86 -3.93 8.67 17.65
C GLU A 86 -4.38 10.13 17.42
N THR A 87 -3.77 10.80 16.45
CA THR A 87 -4.13 12.18 16.05
C THR A 87 -5.55 12.28 15.49
N LEU A 88 -6.06 11.21 14.87
CA LEU A 88 -7.42 11.15 14.34
C LEU A 88 -8.47 10.92 15.43
N GLN A 89 -8.16 10.07 16.41
CA GLN A 89 -9.09 9.71 17.48
C GLN A 89 -9.36 10.86 18.45
N SER A 90 -8.50 11.87 18.53
CA SER A 90 -8.78 13.08 19.30
C SER A 90 -9.91 13.94 18.74
N ASP A 91 -10.31 13.76 17.48
CA ASP A 91 -11.23 14.68 16.76
C ASP A 91 -12.62 14.12 16.42
N THR A 92 -12.86 12.81 16.49
CA THR A 92 -14.16 12.24 16.04
C THR A 92 -14.60 10.99 16.79
N GLY A 93 -15.86 10.99 17.24
CA GLY A 93 -16.55 9.81 17.79
C GLY A 93 -16.73 8.72 16.73
N THR A 94 -16.44 7.49 17.16
CA THR A 94 -16.28 6.28 16.34
C THR A 94 -17.48 5.95 15.46
N SER A 95 -17.25 5.75 14.16
CA SER A 95 -18.14 4.97 13.29
C SER A 95 -17.38 3.74 12.82
N GLU A 96 -17.85 2.57 13.24
CA GLU A 96 -17.23 1.28 12.99
C GLU A 96 -17.74 0.67 11.66
N ASN A 97 -16.83 -0.07 11.00
CA ASN A 97 -17.07 -1.12 9.99
C ASN A 97 -17.04 -0.73 8.50
N SER A 98 -15.86 -0.32 8.01
CA SER A 98 -15.47 -0.47 6.61
C SER A 98 -13.99 -0.91 6.55
N ALA A 99 -13.66 -1.87 5.67
CA ALA A 99 -12.27 -2.29 5.43
C ALA A 99 -11.44 -1.20 4.71
N ILE A 100 -12.14 -0.24 4.09
CA ILE A 100 -11.56 0.92 3.40
C ILE A 100 -11.82 2.16 4.28
N ILE A 101 -10.76 2.89 4.60
CA ILE A 101 -10.88 4.15 5.34
C ILE A 101 -11.48 5.25 4.46
N SER A 102 -12.18 6.21 5.06
CA SER A 102 -12.70 7.36 4.30
C SER A 102 -11.57 8.19 3.71
N GLU A 103 -11.82 8.90 2.61
CA GLU A 103 -10.81 9.75 1.96
C GLU A 103 -10.21 10.78 2.92
N ASP A 104 -11.05 11.47 3.71
CA ASP A 104 -10.59 12.43 4.72
C ASP A 104 -9.64 11.81 5.77
N VAL A 105 -9.89 10.56 6.17
CA VAL A 105 -9.04 9.82 7.10
C VAL A 105 -7.75 9.40 6.42
N TYR A 106 -7.84 8.94 5.17
CA TYR A 106 -6.67 8.59 4.36
C TYR A 106 -5.73 9.77 4.17
N GLU A 107 -6.24 10.94 3.77
CA GLU A 107 -5.45 12.15 3.56
C GLU A 107 -4.69 12.56 4.82
N LYS A 108 -5.36 12.51 5.99
CA LYS A 108 -4.73 12.81 7.28
C LYS A 108 -3.64 11.81 7.64
N ILE A 109 -3.88 10.51 7.45
CA ILE A 109 -2.85 9.47 7.68
C ILE A 109 -1.65 9.70 6.74
N GLN A 110 -1.95 9.96 5.46
CA GLN A 110 -0.93 10.20 4.46
C GLN A 110 -0.06 11.41 4.83
N CYS A 111 -0.65 12.51 5.32
CA CYS A 111 0.10 13.68 5.77
C CYS A 111 1.07 13.32 6.91
N VAL A 112 0.60 12.65 7.97
CA VAL A 112 1.45 12.31 9.13
C VAL A 112 2.58 11.35 8.74
N VAL A 113 2.30 10.36 7.90
CA VAL A 113 3.33 9.43 7.41
C VAL A 113 4.38 10.16 6.57
N LYS A 114 3.97 11.08 5.70
CA LYS A 114 4.89 11.89 4.88
C LYS A 114 5.71 12.88 5.73
N GLU A 115 5.14 13.46 6.77
CA GLU A 115 5.83 14.37 7.68
C GLU A 115 6.84 13.65 8.59
N SER A 116 6.53 12.41 9.00
CA SER A 116 7.40 11.61 9.86
C SER A 116 8.68 11.14 9.17
N PHE A 117 8.67 11.11 7.84
CA PHE A 117 9.84 10.83 7.00
C PHE A 117 10.05 11.99 6.04
N PRO A 118 10.68 13.11 6.48
CA PRO A 118 10.95 14.23 5.60
C PRO A 118 11.90 13.76 4.49
N TYR A 119 11.34 13.53 3.31
CA TYR A 119 12.03 12.98 2.16
C TYR A 119 13.09 13.98 1.66
N ILE A 120 14.37 13.63 1.82
CA ILE A 120 15.48 14.37 1.22
C ILE A 120 15.80 13.69 -0.11
N PHE A 121 15.43 14.33 -1.21
CA PHE A 121 16.02 14.00 -2.52
C PHE A 121 17.43 14.59 -2.58
N ASN A 122 18.42 13.74 -2.87
CA ASN A 122 19.65 14.15 -3.54
C ASN A 122 19.55 13.77 -5.01
#